data_AF-I4C5U1-F1
#
_entry.id   AF-I4C5U1-F1
#
_cell.length_a   1.000
_cell.length_b   1.000
_cell.length_c   1.000
_cell.angle_alpha   90.00
_cell.angle_beta   90.00
_cell.angle_gamma   90.00
#
_symmetry.space_group_name_H-M   'P 1'
#
loop_
_entity.id
_entity.type
_entity.pdbx_description
1 polymer ?
#
loop_
_entity_poly.entity_id
_entity_poly.type
_entity_poly.pdbx_seq_one_letter_code
_entity_poly.pdbx_strand_id
1 'polypeptide(L)'
;MTREERLVNTAFHSCSSEKYWEDRIRQIFWIVGILAGATLTYTTRHFINGDAINYIEMGEAFRQANVRDFVNLTASPGYAVLLGLTQSLLNTNPWTEIPLLKGVNFVLLLIGMWACDFLLRSLRKSYAPLSDKGMLLPWFMIMALAYAMFLFCALVWITPKLVAPDMATFSTTLLSMAMILQIRENPQSYRPYLWLGVLLGIAYLFKTFFFSFSLIFLGAAVIACGSIQRAIPRITLALVSMILVSALWIIPLSMKLGTLSYGETGPLNYAIYVKAEGKGRYCPVILDDRPEVLLYKTDFVEKCTRPATFDPSYWKVGMKPVFDLKIHLTLVFEHALQICSDKPWLFLAVLIWIAWNITAGGFRFRESGTFVIPLYLVVPSLVGILMYSVIHVEMRYIAPFIFLVFLGVVLCLRYDTNHSSMKNGVIGAFGMLAVILVLLALSVIDQSIRGSISGGTKPTYKEAYSELFAVKDYLQDQGLQPGDQVAVIGYPPIYWARISGVKISAEIPNEKEMMSATVEDRKKALATLRPAGVNAVVVKGKEFAGLIAEGWKLIPGTRDFYAFTFR
;
A
#
# COMPACT_ATOMS: atom_id res chain seq x y z
N MET A 1 32.98 49.59 -11.36
CA MET A 1 31.99 48.68 -10.75
C MET A 1 31.93 48.93 -9.26
N THR A 2 30.87 49.60 -8.80
CA THR A 2 30.68 49.94 -7.37
C THR A 2 30.41 48.67 -6.56
N ARG A 3 30.63 48.73 -5.23
CA ARG A 3 30.39 47.60 -4.31
C ARG A 3 28.94 47.10 -4.38
N GLU A 4 27.99 48.00 -4.64
CA GLU A 4 26.58 47.69 -4.84
C GLU A 4 26.31 46.93 -6.15
N GLU A 5 26.89 47.34 -7.28
CA GLU A 5 26.77 46.59 -8.55
C GLU A 5 27.34 45.17 -8.44
N ARG A 6 28.41 45.00 -7.65
CA ARG A 6 29.05 43.70 -7.42
C ARG A 6 28.16 42.77 -6.58
N LEU A 7 27.44 43.31 -5.58
CA LEU A 7 26.49 42.59 -4.73
C LEU A 7 25.20 42.23 -5.48
N VAL A 8 24.68 43.15 -6.30
CA VAL A 8 23.51 42.89 -7.15
C VAL A 8 23.82 41.82 -8.19
N ASN A 9 24.98 41.87 -8.84
CA ASN A 9 25.38 40.84 -9.81
C ASN A 9 25.64 39.47 -9.15
N THR A 10 26.19 39.40 -7.93
CA THR A 10 26.38 38.11 -7.22
C THR A 10 25.05 37.52 -6.75
N ALA A 11 24.12 38.34 -6.26
CA ALA A 11 22.78 37.88 -5.88
C ALA A 11 21.95 37.42 -7.10
N PHE A 12 22.11 38.10 -8.24
CA PHE A 12 21.45 37.71 -9.49
C PHE A 12 22.03 36.42 -10.07
N HIS A 13 23.36 36.24 -10.02
CA HIS A 13 24.02 34.99 -10.42
C HIS A 13 23.70 33.81 -9.49
N SER A 14 23.59 34.02 -8.17
CA SER A 14 23.22 32.94 -7.24
C SER A 14 21.77 32.51 -7.43
N CYS A 15 20.84 33.46 -7.56
CA CYS A 15 19.42 33.19 -7.79
C CYS A 15 19.15 32.49 -9.14
N SER A 16 19.82 32.94 -10.22
CA SER A 16 19.72 32.26 -11.52
C SER A 16 20.30 30.85 -11.50
N SER A 17 21.38 30.62 -10.73
CA SER A 17 21.99 29.30 -10.58
C SER A 17 21.12 28.31 -9.79
N GLU A 18 20.44 28.76 -8.73
CA GLU A 18 19.56 27.90 -7.92
C GLU A 18 18.33 27.47 -8.72
N LYS A 19 17.67 28.42 -9.40
CA LYS A 19 16.52 28.11 -10.25
C LYS A 19 16.88 27.12 -11.37
N TYR A 20 18.06 27.27 -11.96
CA TYR A 20 18.56 26.33 -12.96
C TYR A 20 18.66 24.89 -12.41
N TRP A 21 19.25 24.72 -11.22
CA TRP A 21 19.39 23.40 -10.60
C TRP A 21 18.05 22.78 -10.20
N GLU A 22 17.12 23.59 -9.70
CA GLU A 22 15.77 23.13 -9.36
C GLU A 22 15.01 22.58 -10.56
N ASP A 23 15.06 23.29 -11.70
CA ASP A 23 14.43 22.85 -12.94
C ASP A 23 15.07 21.55 -13.44
N ARG A 24 16.41 21.43 -13.36
CA ARG A 24 17.12 20.19 -13.74
C ARG A 24 16.78 19.02 -12.84
N ILE A 25 16.78 19.20 -11.52
CA ILE A 25 16.46 18.15 -10.55
C ILE A 25 15.01 17.69 -10.74
N ARG A 26 14.09 18.63 -10.99
CA ARG A 26 12.70 18.31 -11.32
C ARG A 26 12.58 17.51 -12.63
N GLN A 27 13.31 17.89 -13.68
CA GLN A 27 13.36 17.12 -14.93
C GLN A 27 13.89 15.70 -14.70
N ILE A 28 14.99 15.56 -13.97
CA ILE A 28 15.58 14.26 -13.62
C ILE A 28 14.59 13.40 -12.83
N PHE A 29 13.92 13.97 -11.83
CA PHE A 29 12.88 13.28 -11.06
C PHE A 29 11.79 12.69 -11.95
N TRP A 30 11.26 13.49 -12.88
CA TRP A 30 10.23 13.02 -13.81
C TRP A 30 10.77 11.94 -14.76
N ILE A 31 11.93 12.15 -15.36
CA ILE A 31 12.54 11.18 -16.30
C ILE A 31 12.83 9.85 -15.60
N VAL A 32 13.53 9.89 -14.47
CA VAL A 32 13.91 8.69 -13.70
C VAL A 32 12.67 7.97 -13.18
N GLY A 33 11.71 8.71 -12.61
CA GLY A 33 10.48 8.11 -12.08
C GLY A 33 9.62 7.46 -13.16
N ILE A 34 9.46 8.11 -14.31
CA ILE A 34 8.72 7.54 -15.46
C ILE A 34 9.43 6.30 -15.99
N LEU A 35 10.75 6.37 -16.26
CA LEU A 35 11.49 5.25 -16.84
C LEU A 35 11.55 4.05 -15.88
N ALA A 36 11.88 4.27 -14.61
CA ALA A 36 11.92 3.22 -13.61
C ALA A 36 10.52 2.65 -13.33
N GLY A 37 9.50 3.51 -13.23
CA GLY A 37 8.11 3.11 -13.08
C GLY A 37 7.60 2.27 -14.24
N ALA A 38 7.85 2.69 -15.48
CA ALA A 38 7.46 1.96 -16.69
C ALA A 38 8.19 0.62 -16.79
N THR A 39 9.50 0.62 -16.49
CA THR A 39 10.30 -0.60 -16.46
C THR A 39 9.74 -1.60 -15.46
N LEU A 40 9.49 -1.19 -14.20
CA LEU A 40 8.92 -2.07 -13.19
C LEU A 40 7.52 -2.55 -13.55
N THR A 41 6.67 -1.66 -14.04
CA THR A 41 5.31 -2.02 -14.48
C THR A 41 5.36 -3.09 -15.56
N TYR A 42 6.26 -2.95 -16.53
CA TYR A 42 6.43 -3.92 -17.60
C TYR A 42 7.06 -5.23 -17.10
N THR A 43 8.21 -5.20 -16.45
CA THR A 43 8.95 -6.40 -16.05
C THR A 43 8.21 -7.22 -15.01
N THR A 44 7.38 -6.58 -14.17
CA THR A 44 6.59 -7.26 -13.12
C THR A 44 5.13 -7.48 -13.50
N ARG A 45 4.74 -7.28 -14.76
CA ARG A 45 3.35 -7.35 -15.23
C ARG A 45 2.63 -8.68 -14.98
N HIS A 46 3.36 -9.77 -14.78
CA HIS A 46 2.82 -11.11 -14.50
C HIS A 46 2.72 -11.42 -13.00
N PHE A 47 3.15 -10.50 -12.13
CA PHE A 47 3.05 -10.68 -10.69
C PHE A 47 1.61 -10.49 -10.20
N ILE A 48 1.14 -11.43 -9.37
CA ILE A 48 -0.17 -11.41 -8.75
C ILE A 48 0.01 -11.41 -7.23
N ASN A 49 -0.46 -10.37 -6.56
CA ASN A 49 -0.58 -10.33 -5.10
C ASN A 49 -1.93 -10.90 -4.64
N GLY A 50 -2.02 -11.26 -3.35
CA GLY A 50 -3.23 -11.83 -2.76
C GLY A 50 -4.49 -10.97 -2.92
N ASP A 51 -4.34 -9.64 -2.82
CA ASP A 51 -5.48 -8.71 -2.92
C ASP A 51 -5.97 -8.48 -4.35
N ALA A 52 -5.20 -8.88 -5.37
CA ALA A 52 -5.44 -8.48 -6.76
C ALA A 52 -6.82 -8.96 -7.26
N ILE A 53 -7.13 -10.25 -7.05
CA ILE A 53 -8.39 -10.85 -7.49
C ILE A 53 -9.59 -10.15 -6.86
N ASN A 54 -9.50 -9.84 -5.56
CA ASN A 54 -10.58 -9.19 -4.82
C ASN A 54 -10.94 -7.82 -5.42
N TYR A 55 -9.94 -6.97 -5.68
CA TYR A 55 -10.19 -5.65 -6.25
C TYR A 55 -10.68 -5.73 -7.70
N ILE A 56 -10.18 -6.70 -8.48
CA ILE A 56 -10.63 -6.93 -9.85
C ILE A 56 -12.10 -7.36 -9.86
N GLU A 57 -12.46 -8.37 -9.09
CA GLU A 57 -13.84 -8.90 -9.01
C GLU A 57 -14.81 -7.86 -8.43
N MET A 58 -14.38 -7.07 -7.44
CA MET A 58 -15.16 -5.94 -6.92
C MET A 58 -15.38 -4.88 -8.01
N GLY A 59 -14.38 -4.62 -8.86
CA GLY A 59 -14.51 -3.74 -10.03
C GLY A 59 -15.44 -4.28 -11.10
N GLU A 60 -15.48 -5.61 -11.29
CA GLU A 60 -16.45 -6.27 -12.17
C GLU A 60 -17.87 -6.16 -11.65
N ALA A 61 -18.07 -6.35 -10.35
CA ALA A 61 -19.36 -6.17 -9.70
C ALA A 61 -19.88 -4.73 -9.87
N PHE A 62 -19.00 -3.73 -9.75
CA PHE A 62 -19.33 -2.34 -10.07
C PHE A 62 -19.81 -2.16 -11.51
N ARG A 63 -19.07 -2.71 -12.50
CA ARG A 63 -19.45 -2.62 -13.92
C ARG A 63 -20.78 -3.30 -14.23
N GLN A 64 -21.06 -4.41 -13.58
CA GLN A 64 -22.28 -5.20 -13.76
C GLN A 64 -23.47 -4.64 -12.97
N ALA A 65 -23.30 -3.50 -12.28
CA ALA A 65 -24.29 -2.95 -11.34
C ALA A 65 -24.73 -3.96 -10.25
N ASN A 66 -23.88 -4.94 -9.93
CA ASN A 66 -24.12 -5.89 -8.86
C ASN A 66 -23.71 -5.24 -7.52
N VAL A 67 -24.64 -4.48 -6.95
CA VAL A 67 -24.44 -3.75 -5.69
C VAL A 67 -24.08 -4.71 -4.55
N ARG A 68 -24.63 -5.93 -4.55
CA ARG A 68 -24.40 -6.91 -3.49
C ARG A 68 -22.93 -7.30 -3.38
N ASP A 69 -22.32 -7.66 -4.51
CA ASP A 69 -20.92 -8.10 -4.55
C ASP A 69 -19.96 -6.90 -4.55
N PHE A 70 -20.39 -5.75 -5.08
CA PHE A 70 -19.60 -4.53 -5.06
C PHE A 70 -19.37 -4.00 -3.64
N VAL A 71 -20.40 -4.00 -2.79
CA VAL A 71 -20.30 -3.47 -1.41
C VAL A 71 -19.52 -4.43 -0.53
N ASN A 72 -18.21 -4.21 -0.38
CA ASN A 72 -17.31 -5.08 0.36
C ASN A 72 -17.05 -4.55 1.78
N LEU A 73 -17.15 -5.40 2.81
CA LEU A 73 -16.92 -4.99 4.20
C LEU A 73 -15.44 -4.70 4.48
N THR A 74 -14.56 -5.33 3.72
CA THR A 74 -13.10 -5.26 3.88
C THR A 74 -12.49 -4.17 2.98
N ALA A 75 -12.66 -4.30 1.67
CA ALA A 75 -12.02 -3.43 0.69
C ALA A 75 -12.80 -2.12 0.47
N SER A 76 -12.08 -1.00 0.37
CA SER A 76 -12.68 0.28 -0.03
C SER A 76 -12.85 0.36 -1.56
N PRO A 77 -13.86 1.11 -2.06
CA PRO A 77 -14.31 0.98 -3.45
C PRO A 77 -13.43 1.70 -4.46
N GLY A 78 -12.67 2.72 -4.05
CA GLY A 78 -12.03 3.67 -4.96
C GLY A 78 -11.09 2.98 -5.95
N TYR A 79 -10.27 2.05 -5.48
CA TYR A 79 -9.36 1.32 -6.36
C TYR A 79 -10.08 0.29 -7.24
N ALA A 80 -11.06 -0.44 -6.70
CA ALA A 80 -11.90 -1.36 -7.47
C ALA A 80 -12.65 -0.64 -8.61
N VAL A 81 -13.19 0.55 -8.36
CA VAL A 81 -13.84 1.39 -9.37
C VAL A 81 -12.85 1.78 -10.48
N LEU A 82 -11.62 2.20 -10.14
CA LEU A 82 -10.60 2.50 -11.15
C LEU A 82 -10.24 1.27 -12.00
N LEU A 83 -10.12 0.09 -11.38
CA LEU A 83 -9.90 -1.16 -12.10
C LEU A 83 -11.09 -1.46 -13.02
N GLY A 84 -12.32 -1.44 -12.52
CA GLY A 84 -13.53 -1.69 -13.31
C GLY A 84 -13.67 -0.73 -14.50
N LEU A 85 -13.47 0.57 -14.30
CA LEU A 85 -13.49 1.53 -15.41
C LEU A 85 -12.41 1.20 -16.46
N THR A 86 -11.21 0.83 -16.02
CA THR A 86 -10.11 0.44 -16.90
C THR A 86 -10.40 -0.88 -17.64
N GLN A 87 -11.02 -1.86 -16.97
CA GLN A 87 -11.47 -3.09 -17.62
C GLN A 87 -12.44 -2.80 -18.76
N SER A 88 -13.35 -1.84 -18.58
CA SER A 88 -14.29 -1.39 -19.64
C SER A 88 -13.56 -0.70 -20.77
N LEU A 89 -12.63 0.19 -20.45
CA LEU A 89 -11.88 0.96 -21.45
C LEU A 89 -10.97 0.07 -22.31
N LEU A 90 -10.32 -0.93 -21.70
CA LEU A 90 -9.36 -1.81 -22.35
C LEU A 90 -9.95 -3.15 -22.80
N ASN A 91 -11.25 -3.40 -22.55
CA ASN A 91 -11.92 -4.68 -22.81
C ASN A 91 -11.12 -5.89 -22.29
N THR A 92 -10.65 -5.80 -21.05
CA THR A 92 -9.85 -6.86 -20.42
C THR A 92 -10.67 -8.13 -20.20
N ASN A 93 -9.99 -9.27 -20.19
CA ASN A 93 -10.55 -10.56 -19.78
C ASN A 93 -9.59 -11.25 -18.79
N PRO A 94 -9.97 -12.37 -18.14
CA PRO A 94 -9.11 -13.07 -17.16
C PRO A 94 -7.71 -13.44 -17.67
N TRP A 95 -7.51 -13.48 -18.99
CA TRP A 95 -6.22 -13.81 -19.60
C TRP A 95 -5.26 -12.62 -19.67
N THR A 96 -5.80 -11.41 -19.87
CA THR A 96 -5.04 -10.18 -20.16
C THR A 96 -5.13 -9.12 -19.07
N GLU A 97 -6.06 -9.26 -18.13
CA GLU A 97 -6.35 -8.23 -17.13
C GLU A 97 -5.16 -7.94 -16.21
N ILE A 98 -4.39 -8.94 -15.77
CA ILE A 98 -3.30 -8.70 -14.82
C ILE A 98 -2.24 -7.77 -15.44
N PRO A 99 -1.68 -8.04 -16.64
CA PRO A 99 -0.76 -7.11 -17.28
C PRO A 99 -1.36 -5.74 -17.58
N LEU A 100 -2.60 -5.67 -18.07
CA LEU A 100 -3.22 -4.42 -18.50
C LEU A 100 -3.58 -3.51 -17.31
N LEU A 101 -4.09 -4.10 -16.23
CA LEU A 101 -4.48 -3.36 -15.03
C LEU A 101 -3.28 -2.84 -14.22
N LYS A 102 -2.06 -3.33 -14.44
CA LYS A 102 -0.85 -2.64 -13.91
C LYS A 102 -0.72 -1.22 -14.46
N GLY A 103 -1.31 -0.91 -15.62
CA GLY A 103 -1.37 0.44 -16.14
C GLY A 103 -2.01 1.43 -15.16
N VAL A 104 -3.02 1.00 -14.39
CA VAL A 104 -3.65 1.84 -13.35
C VAL A 104 -2.63 2.23 -12.28
N ASN A 105 -1.81 1.29 -11.82
CA ASN A 105 -0.78 1.56 -10.83
C ASN A 105 0.29 2.52 -11.35
N PHE A 106 0.66 2.39 -12.63
CA PHE A 106 1.59 3.33 -13.26
C PHE A 106 1.00 4.74 -13.32
N VAL A 107 -0.28 4.89 -13.69
CA VAL A 107 -0.97 6.20 -13.65
C VAL A 107 -1.02 6.76 -12.23
N LEU A 108 -1.33 5.93 -11.22
CA LEU A 108 -1.31 6.35 -9.82
C LEU A 108 0.09 6.77 -9.36
N LEU A 109 1.16 6.14 -9.86
CA LEU A 109 2.53 6.58 -9.62
C LEU A 109 2.76 7.98 -10.19
N LEU A 110 2.31 8.28 -11.41
CA LEU A 110 2.45 9.62 -11.99
C LEU A 110 1.69 10.68 -11.20
N ILE A 111 0.49 10.33 -10.70
CA ILE A 111 -0.28 11.20 -9.79
C ILE A 111 0.48 11.41 -8.48
N GLY A 112 1.11 10.37 -7.93
CA GLY A 112 1.96 10.48 -6.75
C GLY A 112 3.18 11.37 -6.97
N MET A 113 3.82 11.25 -8.13
CA MET A 113 4.96 12.10 -8.51
C MET A 113 4.54 13.57 -8.62
N TRP A 114 3.38 13.84 -9.22
CA TRP A 114 2.78 15.17 -9.25
C TRP A 114 2.44 15.68 -7.84
N ALA A 115 1.85 14.85 -6.98
CA ALA A 115 1.54 15.21 -5.60
C ALA A 115 2.80 15.56 -4.78
N CYS A 116 3.90 14.84 -5.00
CA CYS A 116 5.20 15.14 -4.39
C CYS A 116 5.74 16.51 -4.85
N ASP A 117 5.78 16.76 -6.16
CA ASP A 117 6.21 18.06 -6.71
C ASP A 117 5.32 19.21 -6.21
N PHE A 118 4.00 18.98 -6.12
CA PHE A 118 3.05 19.95 -5.57
C PHE A 118 3.28 20.24 -4.09
N LEU A 119 3.55 19.22 -3.28
CA LEU A 119 3.91 19.37 -1.86
C LEU A 119 5.21 20.17 -1.71
N LEU A 120 6.26 19.85 -2.46
CA LEU A 120 7.54 20.55 -2.38
C LEU A 120 7.42 22.02 -2.81
N ARG A 121 6.60 22.33 -3.82
CA ARG A 121 6.31 23.72 -4.20
C ARG A 121 5.58 24.50 -3.10
N SER A 122 4.61 23.86 -2.45
CA SER A 122 3.90 24.45 -1.31
C SER A 122 4.86 24.66 -0.14
N LEU A 123 5.72 23.69 0.12
CA LEU A 123 6.73 23.75 1.16
C LEU A 123 7.76 24.86 0.92
N ARG A 124 8.23 25.05 -0.33
CA ARG A 124 9.17 26.13 -0.69
C ARG A 124 8.62 27.50 -0.33
N LYS A 125 7.35 27.76 -0.62
CA LYS A 125 6.67 29.03 -0.29
C LYS A 125 6.63 29.25 1.22
N SER A 126 6.27 28.21 1.97
CA SER A 126 6.22 28.25 3.43
C SER A 126 7.62 28.38 4.06
N TYR A 127 8.66 27.88 3.40
CA TYR A 127 10.03 27.81 3.91
C TYR A 127 10.88 29.04 3.55
N ALA A 128 10.62 29.71 2.41
CA ALA A 128 11.38 30.87 1.96
C ALA A 128 11.51 32.00 3.02
N PRO A 129 10.46 32.37 3.80
CA PRO A 129 10.58 33.40 4.83
C PRO A 129 11.43 32.99 6.06
N LEU A 130 11.77 31.70 6.20
CA LEU A 130 12.60 31.18 7.30
C LEU A 130 14.09 31.13 6.95
N SER A 131 14.44 31.46 5.69
CA SER A 131 15.82 31.55 5.17
C SER A 131 16.64 32.67 5.79
N ASP A 132 16.00 33.66 6.39
CA ASP A 132 16.67 34.85 6.92
C ASP A 132 17.32 34.63 8.30
N LYS A 133 17.16 33.43 8.92
CA LYS A 133 17.59 33.12 10.30
C LYS A 133 18.70 32.08 10.43
N GLY A 134 19.51 31.86 9.39
CA GLY A 134 20.67 30.96 9.42
C GLY A 134 21.05 30.41 8.05
N MET A 135 22.19 29.71 7.93
CA MET A 135 22.55 29.03 6.68
C MET A 135 21.78 27.72 6.56
N LEU A 136 20.82 27.70 5.66
CA LEU A 136 20.03 26.51 5.32
C LEU A 136 20.74 25.66 4.28
N LEU A 137 20.38 24.38 4.21
CA LEU A 137 20.76 23.57 3.05
C LEU A 137 20.14 24.20 1.79
N PRO A 138 20.88 24.32 0.67
CA PRO A 138 20.33 24.84 -0.57
C PRO A 138 19.07 24.10 -0.97
N TRP A 139 18.03 24.84 -1.39
CA TRP A 139 16.71 24.27 -1.63
C TRP A 139 16.74 23.13 -2.66
N PHE A 140 17.57 23.25 -3.69
CA PHE A 140 17.75 22.21 -4.69
C PHE A 140 18.22 20.87 -4.09
N MET A 141 19.02 20.87 -3.01
CA MET A 141 19.43 19.64 -2.32
C MET A 141 18.30 19.04 -1.50
N ILE A 142 17.50 19.86 -0.82
CA ILE A 142 16.28 19.42 -0.13
C ILE A 142 15.35 18.76 -1.15
N MET A 143 15.15 19.39 -2.32
CA MET A 143 14.37 18.81 -3.42
C MET A 143 14.95 17.49 -3.91
N ALA A 144 16.27 17.40 -4.13
CA ALA A 144 16.90 16.17 -4.60
C ALA A 144 16.73 15.01 -3.60
N LEU A 145 16.97 15.25 -2.30
CA LEU A 145 16.76 14.26 -1.25
C LEU A 145 15.29 13.84 -1.15
N ALA A 146 14.37 14.80 -1.20
CA ALA A 146 12.94 14.52 -1.15
C ALA A 146 12.48 13.69 -2.36
N TYR A 147 12.87 14.07 -3.58
CA TYR A 147 12.53 13.32 -4.78
C TYR A 147 13.12 11.92 -4.79
N ALA A 148 14.38 11.75 -4.37
CA ALA A 148 14.99 10.44 -4.26
C ALA A 148 14.26 9.56 -3.23
N MET A 149 13.94 10.11 -2.05
CA MET A 149 13.22 9.39 -1.01
C MET A 149 11.77 9.06 -1.42
N PHE A 150 11.09 9.98 -2.12
CA PHE A 150 9.77 9.72 -2.68
C PHE A 150 9.83 8.56 -3.68
N LEU A 151 10.76 8.60 -4.65
CA LEU A 151 10.92 7.52 -5.63
C LEU A 151 11.27 6.20 -4.96
N PHE A 152 12.09 6.22 -3.91
CA PHE A 152 12.36 5.05 -3.09
C PHE A 152 11.06 4.49 -2.47
N CYS A 153 10.30 5.31 -1.75
CA CYS A 153 9.03 4.88 -1.14
C CYS A 153 8.04 4.36 -2.19
N ALA A 154 7.90 5.06 -3.31
CA ALA A 154 6.95 4.75 -4.37
C ALA A 154 7.33 3.48 -5.17
N LEU A 155 8.61 3.28 -5.50
CA LEU A 155 9.06 2.19 -6.38
C LEU A 155 9.56 0.95 -5.63
N VAL A 156 9.97 1.11 -4.36
CA VAL A 156 10.50 0.01 -3.54
C VAL A 156 9.46 -0.50 -2.54
N TRP A 157 8.92 0.37 -1.68
CA TRP A 157 7.99 -0.06 -0.64
C TRP A 157 6.56 -0.23 -1.13
N ILE A 158 6.03 0.72 -1.90
CA ILE A 158 4.67 0.63 -2.43
C ILE A 158 4.66 -0.22 -3.71
N THR A 159 5.56 0.10 -4.64
CA THR A 159 5.83 -0.54 -5.94
C THR A 159 4.62 -0.65 -6.89
N PRO A 160 4.76 -0.28 -8.19
CA PRO A 160 3.68 -0.47 -9.16
C PRO A 160 3.35 -1.95 -9.41
N LYS A 161 4.23 -2.86 -8.94
CA LYS A 161 4.04 -4.31 -8.98
C LYS A 161 2.78 -4.79 -8.24
N LEU A 162 2.35 -4.14 -7.16
CA LEU A 162 1.22 -4.61 -6.34
C LEU A 162 -0.10 -4.02 -6.84
N VAL A 163 -1.08 -4.87 -7.18
CA VAL A 163 -2.46 -4.43 -7.47
C VAL A 163 -3.13 -4.05 -6.14
N ALA A 164 -2.96 -2.80 -5.73
CA ALA A 164 -3.38 -2.29 -4.44
C ALA A 164 -3.58 -0.76 -4.45
N PRO A 165 -4.40 -0.19 -3.54
CA PRO A 165 -4.68 1.24 -3.48
C PRO A 165 -3.54 2.10 -2.91
N ASP A 166 -2.44 1.49 -2.44
CA ASP A 166 -1.47 2.16 -1.57
C ASP A 166 -0.82 3.41 -2.21
N MET A 167 -0.57 3.41 -3.52
CA MET A 167 -0.04 4.59 -4.23
C MET A 167 -1.03 5.78 -4.24
N ALA A 168 -2.33 5.51 -4.35
CA ALA A 168 -3.37 6.53 -4.26
C ALA A 168 -3.45 7.11 -2.85
N THR A 169 -3.30 6.26 -1.83
CA THR A 169 -3.23 6.71 -0.43
C THR A 169 -1.99 7.56 -0.16
N PHE A 170 -0.84 7.22 -0.76
CA PHE A 170 0.36 8.05 -0.68
C PHE A 170 0.10 9.42 -1.31
N SER A 171 -0.44 9.45 -2.52
CA SER A 171 -0.75 10.69 -3.25
C SER A 171 -1.68 11.61 -2.46
N THR A 172 -2.79 11.07 -1.96
CA THR A 172 -3.78 11.83 -1.18
C THR A 172 -3.22 12.32 0.15
N THR A 173 -2.33 11.56 0.80
CA THR A 173 -1.62 11.99 2.01
C THR A 173 -0.74 13.21 1.73
N LEU A 174 0.03 13.20 0.63
CA LEU A 174 0.89 14.33 0.26
C LEU A 174 0.08 15.58 -0.11
N LEU A 175 -1.01 15.41 -0.86
CA LEU A 175 -1.91 16.52 -1.20
C LEU A 175 -2.60 17.11 0.03
N SER A 176 -3.04 16.27 0.97
CA SER A 176 -3.64 16.71 2.24
C SER A 176 -2.64 17.54 3.06
N MET A 177 -1.39 17.08 3.12
CA MET A 177 -0.31 17.85 3.77
C MET A 177 -0.06 19.19 3.06
N ALA A 178 -0.06 19.21 1.73
CA ALA A 178 0.09 20.44 0.97
C ALA A 178 -1.06 21.43 1.25
N MET A 179 -2.29 20.94 1.42
CA MET A 179 -3.43 21.79 1.83
C MET A 179 -3.21 22.38 3.22
N ILE A 180 -2.68 21.62 4.19
CA ILE A 180 -2.38 22.15 5.54
C ILE A 180 -1.33 23.25 5.48
N LEU A 181 -0.30 23.11 4.64
CA LEU A 181 0.69 24.17 4.42
C LEU A 181 0.04 25.43 3.81
N GLN A 182 -0.87 25.28 2.85
CA GLN A 182 -1.61 26.40 2.27
C GLN A 182 -2.57 27.06 3.26
N ILE A 183 -3.19 26.28 4.16
CA ILE A 183 -3.99 26.81 5.27
C ILE A 183 -3.13 27.70 6.16
N ARG A 184 -1.90 27.27 6.47
CA ARG A 184 -0.97 28.07 7.26
C ARG A 184 -0.59 29.38 6.57
N GLU A 185 -0.35 29.34 5.26
CA GLU A 185 0.02 30.53 4.47
C GLU A 185 -1.13 31.53 4.35
N ASN A 186 -2.36 31.04 4.12
CA ASN A 186 -3.55 31.87 3.99
C ASN A 186 -4.73 31.27 4.77
N PRO A 187 -4.77 31.47 6.10
CA PRO A 187 -5.77 30.85 6.97
C PRO A 187 -7.20 31.36 6.72
N GLN A 188 -7.34 32.48 6.01
CA GLN A 188 -8.64 33.10 5.73
C GLN A 188 -9.36 32.44 4.55
N SER A 189 -8.64 31.80 3.64
CA SER A 189 -9.22 31.17 2.45
C SER A 189 -9.96 29.88 2.80
N TYR A 190 -11.18 29.71 2.30
CA TYR A 190 -11.95 28.46 2.46
C TYR A 190 -11.50 27.34 1.52
N ARG A 191 -10.83 27.68 0.41
CA ARG A 191 -10.47 26.71 -0.65
C ARG A 191 -9.59 25.56 -0.14
N PRO A 192 -8.50 25.79 0.61
CA PRO A 192 -7.66 24.71 1.11
C PRO A 192 -8.39 23.78 2.07
N TYR A 193 -9.33 24.29 2.87
CA TYR A 193 -10.13 23.48 3.80
C TYR A 193 -11.14 22.60 3.06
N LEU A 194 -11.83 23.16 2.05
CA LEU A 194 -12.73 22.39 1.19
C LEU A 194 -12.00 21.21 0.55
N TRP A 195 -10.85 21.48 -0.09
CA TRP A 195 -10.04 20.46 -0.76
C TRP A 195 -9.39 19.48 0.21
N LEU A 196 -8.98 19.93 1.40
CA LEU A 196 -8.53 19.02 2.45
C LEU A 196 -9.61 17.99 2.77
N GLY A 197 -10.84 18.43 3.04
CA GLY A 197 -11.95 17.51 3.31
C GLY A 197 -12.27 16.55 2.16
N VAL A 198 -12.29 17.05 0.91
CA VAL A 198 -12.48 16.21 -0.27
C VAL A 198 -11.37 15.16 -0.41
N LEU A 199 -10.10 15.56 -0.24
CA LEU A 199 -8.96 14.64 -0.34
C LEU A 199 -8.98 13.58 0.77
N LEU A 200 -9.37 13.95 1.99
CA LEU A 200 -9.53 13.01 3.11
C LEU A 200 -10.66 12.01 2.85
N GLY A 201 -11.79 12.46 2.29
CA GLY A 201 -12.87 11.58 1.84
C GLY A 201 -12.43 10.64 0.71
N ILE A 202 -11.68 11.13 -0.27
CA ILE A 202 -11.11 10.30 -1.35
C ILE A 202 -10.11 9.28 -0.78
N ALA A 203 -9.25 9.69 0.16
CA ALA A 203 -8.31 8.79 0.82
C ALA A 203 -9.03 7.65 1.55
N TYR A 204 -10.17 7.95 2.19
CA TYR A 204 -11.06 6.95 2.77
C TYR A 204 -11.63 5.98 1.73
N LEU A 205 -12.05 6.47 0.56
CA LEU A 205 -12.54 5.61 -0.52
C LEU A 205 -11.45 4.68 -1.08
N PHE A 206 -10.16 5.03 -0.93
CA PHE A 206 -9.06 4.12 -1.25
C PHE A 206 -8.72 3.18 -0.09
N LYS A 207 -8.84 3.64 1.15
CA LYS A 207 -8.49 2.85 2.33
C LYS A 207 -9.21 3.34 3.59
N THR A 208 -9.96 2.45 4.22
CA THR A 208 -10.80 2.72 5.40
C THR A 208 -10.05 3.37 6.57
N PHE A 209 -8.76 3.07 6.74
CA PHE A 209 -7.85 3.70 7.71
C PHE A 209 -7.98 5.23 7.75
N PHE A 210 -8.13 5.86 6.57
CA PHE A 210 -8.16 7.32 6.49
C PHE A 210 -9.41 7.93 7.11
N PHE A 211 -10.50 7.18 7.34
CA PHE A 211 -11.67 7.75 8.01
C PHE A 211 -11.32 8.27 9.40
N SER A 212 -10.77 7.41 10.25
CA SER A 212 -10.38 7.77 11.63
C SER A 212 -9.14 8.65 11.65
N PHE A 213 -8.16 8.36 10.79
CA PHE A 213 -6.90 9.13 10.73
C PHE A 213 -7.10 10.58 10.24
N SER A 214 -8.15 10.86 9.46
CA SER A 214 -8.48 12.21 8.99
C SER A 214 -8.64 13.23 10.10
N LEU A 215 -9.06 12.81 11.31
CA LEU A 215 -9.17 13.68 12.47
C LEU A 215 -7.82 14.31 12.85
N ILE A 216 -6.72 13.60 12.62
CA ILE A 216 -5.35 14.10 12.87
C ILE A 216 -5.01 15.23 11.89
N PHE A 217 -5.37 15.08 10.61
CA PHE A 217 -5.18 16.12 9.60
C PHE A 217 -6.08 17.33 9.82
N LEU A 218 -7.34 17.13 10.22
CA LEU A 218 -8.25 18.22 10.58
C LEU A 218 -7.73 18.97 11.82
N GLY A 219 -7.24 18.25 12.84
CA GLY A 219 -6.58 18.85 14.00
C GLY A 219 -5.34 19.65 13.60
N ALA A 220 -4.49 19.10 12.73
CA ALA A 220 -3.33 19.83 12.19
C ALA A 220 -3.75 21.09 11.42
N ALA A 221 -4.87 21.07 10.69
CA ALA A 221 -5.41 22.24 10.01
C ALA A 221 -5.95 23.32 10.98
N VAL A 222 -6.57 22.93 12.11
CA VAL A 222 -6.95 23.86 13.18
C VAL A 222 -5.71 24.57 13.74
N ILE A 223 -4.64 23.81 14.01
CA ILE A 223 -3.38 24.35 14.52
C ILE A 223 -2.73 25.27 13.47
N ALA A 224 -2.73 24.87 12.20
CA ALA A 224 -2.21 25.65 11.07
C ALA A 224 -2.94 26.99 10.89
N CYS A 225 -4.23 27.07 11.20
CA CYS A 225 -4.99 28.31 11.17
C CYS A 225 -4.51 29.35 12.20
N GLY A 226 -3.95 28.91 13.33
CA GLY A 226 -3.45 29.77 14.41
C GLY A 226 -4.53 30.46 15.25
N SER A 227 -5.82 30.24 14.97
CA SER A 227 -6.93 30.82 15.72
C SER A 227 -8.17 29.93 15.63
N ILE A 228 -8.59 29.37 16.78
CA ILE A 228 -9.70 28.41 16.81
C ILE A 228 -11.02 29.03 16.33
N GLN A 229 -11.30 30.28 16.72
CA GLN A 229 -12.51 31.01 16.33
C GLN A 229 -12.61 31.17 14.80
N ARG A 230 -11.47 31.42 14.14
CA ARG A 230 -11.39 31.51 12.67
C ARG A 230 -11.40 30.14 12.01
N ALA A 231 -10.83 29.12 12.66
CA ALA A 231 -10.75 27.77 12.13
C ALA A 231 -12.12 27.09 12.07
N ILE A 232 -12.99 27.27 13.08
CA ILE A 232 -14.27 26.55 13.22
C ILE A 232 -15.08 26.52 11.92
N PRO A 233 -15.54 27.64 11.33
CA PRO A 233 -16.40 27.59 10.14
C PRO A 233 -15.73 26.92 8.93
N ARG A 234 -14.40 27.02 8.83
CA ARG A 234 -13.61 26.46 7.73
C ARG A 234 -13.35 24.97 7.90
N ILE A 235 -13.08 24.53 9.12
CA ILE A 235 -12.93 23.12 9.48
C ILE A 235 -14.28 22.42 9.41
N THR A 236 -15.38 23.08 9.76
CA THR A 236 -16.72 22.55 9.49
C THR A 236 -16.93 22.30 8.00
N LEU A 237 -16.49 23.20 7.12
CA LEU A 237 -16.55 22.96 5.67
C LEU A 237 -15.70 21.74 5.25
N ALA A 238 -14.48 21.59 5.78
CA ALA A 238 -13.65 20.42 5.53
C ALA A 238 -14.30 19.11 6.03
N LEU A 239 -14.90 19.14 7.22
CA LEU A 239 -15.57 17.99 7.81
C LEU A 239 -16.81 17.61 6.98
N VAL A 240 -17.63 18.59 6.59
CA VAL A 240 -18.81 18.37 5.76
C VAL A 240 -18.40 17.80 4.39
N SER A 241 -17.39 18.37 3.74
CA SER A 241 -16.95 17.84 2.43
C SER A 241 -16.37 16.43 2.53
N MET A 242 -15.61 16.14 3.60
CA MET A 242 -15.15 14.78 3.89
C MET A 242 -16.33 13.82 4.08
N ILE A 243 -17.30 14.16 4.93
CA ILE A 243 -18.47 13.32 5.21
C ILE A 243 -19.28 13.09 3.94
N LEU A 244 -19.49 14.12 3.10
CA LEU A 244 -20.24 13.97 1.84
C LEU A 244 -19.57 12.97 0.89
N VAL A 245 -18.25 13.02 0.77
CA VAL A 245 -17.50 12.06 -0.07
C VAL A 245 -17.49 10.67 0.57
N SER A 246 -17.27 10.58 1.89
CA SER A 246 -17.27 9.30 2.61
C SER A 246 -18.66 8.64 2.64
N ALA A 247 -19.74 9.41 2.62
CA ALA A 247 -21.11 8.91 2.61
C ALA A 247 -21.42 8.03 1.39
N LEU A 248 -20.71 8.26 0.26
CA LEU A 248 -20.80 7.41 -0.95
C LEU A 248 -20.48 5.94 -0.66
N TRP A 249 -19.73 5.65 0.40
CA TRP A 249 -19.41 4.29 0.83
C TRP A 249 -20.02 3.90 2.17
N ILE A 250 -20.05 4.81 3.15
CA ILE A 250 -20.59 4.53 4.49
C ILE A 250 -22.07 4.09 4.41
N ILE A 251 -22.88 4.74 3.56
CA ILE A 251 -24.31 4.43 3.43
C ILE A 251 -24.53 3.00 2.92
N PRO A 252 -24.05 2.60 1.72
CA PRO A 252 -24.29 1.24 1.22
C PRO A 252 -23.67 0.18 2.11
N LEU A 253 -22.49 0.44 2.70
CA LEU A 253 -21.84 -0.45 3.66
C LEU A 253 -22.72 -0.69 4.90
N SER A 254 -23.26 0.38 5.49
CA SER A 254 -24.10 0.31 6.68
C SER A 254 -25.43 -0.38 6.39
N MET A 255 -26.01 -0.17 5.21
CA MET A 255 -27.21 -0.88 4.76
C MET A 255 -26.94 -2.38 4.61
N LYS A 256 -25.79 -2.76 4.05
CA LYS A 256 -25.42 -4.18 3.88
C LYS A 256 -25.14 -4.87 5.21
N LEU A 257 -24.49 -4.19 6.15
CA LEU A 257 -24.18 -4.73 7.47
C LEU A 257 -25.40 -4.75 8.41
N GLY A 258 -26.36 -3.84 8.19
CA GLY A 258 -27.51 -3.60 9.07
C GLY A 258 -27.20 -2.71 10.29
N THR A 259 -25.97 -2.19 10.39
CA THR A 259 -25.51 -1.28 11.44
C THR A 259 -24.57 -0.23 10.85
N LEU A 260 -24.49 0.95 11.46
CA LEU A 260 -23.57 1.99 11.03
C LEU A 260 -22.12 1.47 11.05
N SER A 261 -21.45 1.52 9.92
CA SER A 261 -20.03 1.18 9.78
C SER A 261 -19.36 2.06 8.73
N TYR A 262 -18.08 2.34 8.94
CA TYR A 262 -17.21 2.96 7.94
C TYR A 262 -16.21 1.96 7.34
N GLY A 263 -16.21 0.70 7.77
CA GLY A 263 -15.35 -0.35 7.27
C GLY A 263 -14.99 -1.37 8.35
N GLU A 264 -14.98 -2.65 8.00
CA GLU A 264 -14.75 -3.76 8.95
C GLU A 264 -13.31 -4.28 8.94
N THR A 265 -12.44 -3.74 8.07
CA THR A 265 -11.01 -4.10 8.01
C THR A 265 -10.25 -3.85 9.32
N GLY A 266 -10.59 -2.79 10.06
CA GLY A 266 -9.98 -2.51 11.37
C GLY A 266 -10.31 -3.61 12.39
N PRO A 267 -11.61 -3.84 12.70
CA PRO A 267 -12.06 -4.95 13.53
C PRO A 267 -11.54 -6.33 13.08
N LEU A 268 -11.51 -6.59 11.78
CA LEU A 268 -10.96 -7.83 11.22
C LEU A 268 -9.49 -8.02 11.59
N ASN A 269 -8.63 -7.03 11.29
CA ASN A 269 -7.20 -7.12 11.59
C ASN A 269 -6.97 -7.21 13.10
N TYR A 270 -7.77 -6.49 13.88
CA TYR A 270 -7.70 -6.59 15.33
C TYR A 270 -8.01 -8.00 15.83
N ALA A 271 -9.03 -8.65 15.26
CA ALA A 271 -9.39 -10.04 15.60
C ALA A 271 -8.31 -11.06 15.17
N ILE A 272 -7.59 -10.79 14.09
CA ILE A 272 -6.52 -11.65 13.56
C ILE A 272 -5.23 -11.50 14.39
N TYR A 273 -4.79 -10.26 14.63
CA TYR A 273 -3.45 -9.97 15.15
C TYR A 273 -3.41 -9.69 16.65
N VAL A 274 -4.52 -9.27 17.24
CA VAL A 274 -4.60 -8.94 18.67
C VAL A 274 -5.40 -10.01 19.40
N LYS A 275 -6.72 -9.85 19.45
CA LYS A 275 -7.64 -10.74 20.14
C LYS A 275 -9.08 -10.40 19.79
N ALA A 276 -9.92 -11.42 19.67
CA ALA A 276 -11.36 -11.25 19.62
C ALA A 276 -12.09 -12.32 20.45
N GLU A 277 -13.28 -11.96 20.91
CA GLU A 277 -14.21 -12.85 21.60
C GLU A 277 -15.48 -13.08 20.77
N GLY A 278 -16.14 -14.21 21.04
CA GLY A 278 -17.33 -14.65 20.32
C GLY A 278 -17.00 -15.50 19.10
N LYS A 279 -18.04 -16.14 18.55
CA LYS A 279 -17.97 -16.82 17.26
C LYS A 279 -18.53 -15.90 16.18
N GLY A 280 -17.94 -15.97 14.99
CA GLY A 280 -18.47 -15.28 13.83
C GLY A 280 -19.90 -15.74 13.56
N ARG A 281 -20.77 -14.82 13.16
CA ARG A 281 -22.17 -15.12 12.81
C ARG A 281 -22.25 -16.01 11.57
N TYR A 282 -21.30 -15.87 10.66
CA TYR A 282 -21.21 -16.60 9.41
C TYR A 282 -19.89 -17.37 9.39
N CYS A 283 -19.88 -18.57 9.98
CA CYS A 283 -18.71 -19.46 9.93
C CYS A 283 -18.78 -20.36 8.68
N PRO A 284 -17.62 -20.73 8.10
CA PRO A 284 -17.59 -21.81 7.13
C PRO A 284 -18.11 -23.11 7.77
N VAL A 285 -18.70 -23.98 6.94
CA VAL A 285 -19.16 -25.30 7.38
C VAL A 285 -17.94 -26.20 7.51
N ILE A 286 -17.70 -26.74 8.70
CA ILE A 286 -16.65 -27.73 8.93
C ILE A 286 -17.18 -29.08 8.43
N LEU A 287 -16.51 -29.68 7.44
CA LEU A 287 -16.87 -30.98 6.88
C LEU A 287 -16.11 -32.14 7.56
N ASP A 288 -14.88 -31.88 7.98
CA ASP A 288 -14.07 -32.79 8.81
C ASP A 288 -13.15 -31.96 9.71
N ASP A 289 -12.83 -32.48 10.90
CA ASP A 289 -12.01 -31.78 11.90
C ASP A 289 -10.53 -32.17 11.81
N ARG A 290 -10.17 -33.30 11.17
CA ARG A 290 -8.80 -33.85 11.17
C ARG A 290 -8.52 -34.68 9.90
N PRO A 291 -7.84 -34.10 8.90
CA PRO A 291 -7.47 -32.69 8.78
C PRO A 291 -8.70 -31.77 8.63
N GLU A 292 -8.61 -30.54 9.14
CA GLU A 292 -9.71 -29.57 9.04
C GLU A 292 -10.08 -29.28 7.58
N VAL A 293 -11.35 -29.51 7.23
CA VAL A 293 -11.93 -29.20 5.91
C VAL A 293 -13.03 -28.17 6.06
N LEU A 294 -12.85 -27.00 5.46
CA LEU A 294 -13.79 -25.88 5.51
C LEU A 294 -14.53 -25.73 4.18
N LEU A 295 -15.85 -25.63 4.23
CA LEU A 295 -16.73 -25.36 3.10
C LEU A 295 -17.38 -23.98 3.22
N TYR A 296 -17.14 -23.14 2.22
CA TYR A 296 -17.67 -21.79 2.12
C TYR A 296 -18.93 -21.77 1.25
N LYS A 297 -20.09 -22.06 1.88
CA LYS A 297 -21.40 -21.88 1.24
C LYS A 297 -21.69 -20.39 1.10
N THR A 298 -21.77 -19.88 -0.13
CA THR A 298 -21.96 -18.45 -0.38
C THR A 298 -23.41 -18.11 -0.66
N ASP A 299 -24.14 -17.72 0.36
CA ASP A 299 -25.36 -16.95 0.15
C ASP A 299 -25.02 -15.46 -0.03
N PHE A 300 -23.89 -14.98 0.50
CA PHE A 300 -23.55 -13.56 0.64
C PHE A 300 -22.98 -12.88 -0.60
N VAL A 301 -22.20 -13.63 -1.40
CA VAL A 301 -21.56 -13.16 -2.64
C VAL A 301 -21.99 -14.09 -3.75
N GLU A 302 -22.54 -13.52 -4.81
CA GLU A 302 -23.05 -14.31 -5.94
C GLU A 302 -21.90 -14.77 -6.83
N LYS A 303 -20.99 -13.85 -7.19
CA LYS A 303 -19.91 -14.09 -8.15
C LYS A 303 -18.55 -13.69 -7.59
N CYS A 304 -17.78 -14.69 -7.15
CA CYS A 304 -16.36 -14.55 -6.81
C CYS A 304 -15.61 -15.87 -7.01
N THR A 305 -14.31 -15.79 -7.31
CA THR A 305 -13.46 -16.98 -7.47
C THR A 305 -13.22 -17.70 -6.13
N ARG A 306 -12.99 -16.96 -5.05
CA ARG A 306 -12.67 -17.50 -3.72
C ARG A 306 -13.38 -16.73 -2.60
N PRO A 307 -14.47 -17.27 -2.04
CA PRO A 307 -15.26 -16.59 -1.02
C PRO A 307 -14.51 -16.30 0.28
N ALA A 308 -13.58 -17.17 0.66
CA ALA A 308 -12.79 -17.03 1.88
C ALA A 308 -12.03 -15.69 1.93
N THR A 309 -11.54 -15.23 0.78
CA THR A 309 -10.71 -14.02 0.66
C THR A 309 -11.42 -12.84 0.01
N PHE A 310 -12.53 -13.02 -0.70
CA PHE A 310 -13.20 -11.92 -1.39
C PHE A 310 -13.67 -10.83 -0.42
N ASP A 311 -14.32 -11.21 0.67
CA ASP A 311 -14.70 -10.31 1.76
C ASP A 311 -14.44 -10.98 3.13
N PRO A 312 -13.17 -11.01 3.61
CA PRO A 312 -12.80 -11.75 4.80
C PRO A 312 -13.49 -11.25 6.08
N SER A 313 -13.87 -9.96 6.12
CA SER A 313 -14.62 -9.39 7.25
C SER A 313 -15.98 -10.06 7.42
N TYR A 314 -16.60 -10.56 6.35
CA TYR A 314 -17.89 -11.27 6.41
C TYR A 314 -17.84 -12.47 7.37
N TRP A 315 -16.79 -13.29 7.27
CA TRP A 315 -16.61 -14.50 8.08
C TRP A 315 -16.32 -14.21 9.56
N LYS A 316 -16.09 -12.94 9.90
CA LYS A 316 -15.76 -12.47 11.26
C LYS A 316 -16.83 -11.54 11.83
N VAL A 317 -17.90 -11.24 11.08
CA VAL A 317 -19.03 -10.43 11.58
C VAL A 317 -19.55 -11.02 12.88
N GLY A 318 -19.69 -10.18 13.91
CA GLY A 318 -20.17 -10.58 15.23
C GLY A 318 -19.06 -10.94 16.23
N MET A 319 -17.81 -11.11 15.77
CA MET A 319 -16.67 -11.17 16.68
C MET A 319 -16.40 -9.77 17.26
N LYS A 320 -16.07 -9.70 18.54
CA LYS A 320 -15.81 -8.44 19.24
C LYS A 320 -14.31 -8.29 19.52
N PRO A 321 -13.65 -7.24 19.01
CA PRO A 321 -12.29 -6.87 19.40
C PRO A 321 -12.14 -6.77 20.93
N VAL A 322 -11.09 -7.37 21.50
CA VAL A 322 -10.80 -7.30 22.94
C VAL A 322 -9.46 -6.64 23.19
N PHE A 323 -9.44 -5.61 24.04
CA PHE A 323 -8.21 -4.92 24.42
C PHE A 323 -7.27 -5.81 25.24
N ASP A 324 -6.03 -5.94 24.78
CA ASP A 324 -4.95 -6.61 25.50
C ASP A 324 -3.67 -5.79 25.42
N LEU A 325 -3.29 -5.12 26.52
CA LEU A 325 -2.12 -4.23 26.55
C LEU A 325 -0.81 -4.98 26.26
N LYS A 326 -0.69 -6.24 26.72
CA LYS A 326 0.54 -7.01 26.56
C LYS A 326 0.78 -7.31 25.09
N ILE A 327 -0.26 -7.73 24.37
CA ILE A 327 -0.17 -8.00 22.94
C ILE A 327 0.20 -6.73 22.17
N HIS A 328 -0.42 -5.58 22.48
CA HIS A 328 -0.07 -4.32 21.81
C HIS A 328 1.39 -3.91 22.03
N LEU A 329 1.92 -4.04 23.25
CA LEU A 329 3.33 -3.71 23.52
C LEU A 329 4.27 -4.64 22.75
N THR A 330 3.97 -5.93 22.70
CA THR A 330 4.71 -6.92 21.90
C THR A 330 4.66 -6.56 20.42
N LEU A 331 3.47 -6.33 19.87
CA LEU A 331 3.28 -5.97 18.46
C LEU A 331 4.03 -4.69 18.08
N VAL A 332 3.97 -3.64 18.90
CA VAL A 332 4.68 -2.39 18.62
C VAL A 332 6.19 -2.62 18.53
N PHE A 333 6.75 -3.45 19.41
CA PHE A 333 8.18 -3.78 19.38
C PHE A 333 8.54 -4.66 18.18
N GLU A 334 7.77 -5.71 17.91
CA GLU A 334 7.96 -6.59 16.75
C GLU A 334 7.86 -5.82 15.44
N HIS A 335 6.84 -4.97 15.31
CA HIS A 335 6.65 -4.12 14.14
C HIS A 335 7.76 -3.07 14.00
N ALA A 336 8.25 -2.48 15.11
CA ALA A 336 9.41 -1.57 15.04
C ALA A 336 10.67 -2.29 14.53
N LEU A 337 10.93 -3.52 15.01
CA LEU A 337 12.02 -4.35 14.51
C LEU A 337 11.82 -4.74 13.04
N GLN A 338 10.59 -5.10 12.64
CA GLN A 338 10.25 -5.44 11.26
C GLN A 338 10.49 -4.26 10.31
N ILE A 339 10.07 -3.04 10.69
CA ILE A 339 10.27 -1.82 9.92
C ILE A 339 11.78 -1.59 9.71
N CYS A 340 12.57 -1.64 10.78
CA CYS A 340 14.02 -1.44 10.71
C CYS A 340 14.73 -2.55 9.93
N SER A 341 14.20 -3.78 9.93
CA SER A 341 14.80 -4.95 9.30
C SER A 341 14.46 -5.11 7.81
N ASP A 342 13.44 -4.41 7.29
CA ASP A 342 13.09 -4.47 5.86
C ASP A 342 14.21 -3.89 4.97
N LYS A 343 14.74 -2.72 5.34
CA LYS A 343 15.86 -2.03 4.67
C LYS A 343 16.87 -1.48 5.69
N PRO A 344 17.59 -2.35 6.42
CA PRO A 344 18.44 -1.93 7.54
C PRO A 344 19.52 -0.94 7.10
N TRP A 345 20.04 -1.09 5.88
CA TRP A 345 21.05 -0.19 5.33
C TRP A 345 20.53 1.23 5.08
N LEU A 346 19.25 1.39 4.72
CA LEU A 346 18.66 2.72 4.57
C LEU A 346 18.54 3.40 5.94
N PHE A 347 17.99 2.70 6.94
CA PHE A 347 17.85 3.24 8.28
C PHE A 347 19.20 3.54 8.94
N LEU A 348 20.19 2.66 8.77
CA LEU A 348 21.55 2.90 9.23
C LEU A 348 22.17 4.13 8.54
N ALA A 349 21.98 4.28 7.24
CA ALA A 349 22.45 5.46 6.51
C ALA A 349 21.76 6.75 7.00
N VAL A 350 20.45 6.72 7.27
CA VAL A 350 19.73 7.85 7.89
C VAL A 350 20.33 8.18 9.26
N LEU A 351 20.60 7.20 10.11
CA LEU A 351 21.19 7.40 11.43
C LEU A 351 22.61 7.99 11.34
N ILE A 352 23.45 7.45 10.47
CA ILE A 352 24.81 7.97 10.21
C ILE A 352 24.72 9.41 9.67
N TRP A 353 23.80 9.68 8.76
CA TRP A 353 23.59 11.01 8.20
C TRP A 353 23.09 12.01 9.26
N ILE A 354 22.18 11.60 10.16
CA ILE A 354 21.77 12.43 11.30
C ILE A 354 22.96 12.70 12.21
N ALA A 355 23.73 11.67 12.59
CA ALA A 355 24.91 11.82 13.44
C ALA A 355 25.96 12.75 12.81
N TRP A 356 26.22 12.61 11.51
CA TRP A 356 27.09 13.50 10.73
C TRP A 356 26.62 14.95 10.77
N ASN A 357 25.31 15.18 10.63
CA ASN A 357 24.77 16.53 10.68
C ASN A 357 24.77 17.12 12.09
N ILE A 358 24.65 16.29 13.13
CA ILE A 358 24.84 16.74 14.52
C ILE A 358 26.29 17.21 14.72
N THR A 359 27.28 16.41 14.31
CA THR A 359 28.71 16.78 14.45
C THR A 359 29.11 17.96 13.57
N ALA A 360 28.47 18.15 12.41
CA ALA A 360 28.64 19.32 11.56
C ALA A 360 27.97 20.60 12.12
N GLY A 361 27.22 20.50 13.24
CA GLY A 361 26.51 21.63 13.86
C GLY A 361 25.19 21.99 13.17
N GLY A 362 24.57 21.04 12.46
CA GLY A 362 23.38 21.21 11.62
C GLY A 362 22.04 21.14 12.36
N PHE A 363 21.98 20.77 13.63
CA PHE A 363 20.73 20.75 14.40
C PHE A 363 20.76 21.81 15.50
N ARG A 364 20.15 22.98 15.24
CA ARG A 364 20.04 24.08 16.22
C ARG A 364 18.61 24.28 16.70
N PHE A 365 18.32 23.79 17.90
CA PHE A 365 16.99 23.83 18.55
C PHE A 365 16.63 25.15 19.24
N ARG A 366 17.50 26.17 19.16
CA ARG A 366 17.43 27.37 20.01
C ARG A 366 16.38 28.41 19.62
N GLU A 367 15.77 28.29 18.45
CA GLU A 367 14.77 29.25 17.97
C GLU A 367 13.38 28.61 17.86
N SER A 368 12.41 29.12 18.62
CA SER A 368 11.09 28.50 18.81
C SER A 368 10.18 28.53 17.58
N GLY A 369 10.33 29.49 16.66
CA GLY A 369 9.53 29.60 15.43
C GLY A 369 9.95 28.67 14.29
N THR A 370 11.06 27.95 14.49
CA THR A 370 11.90 27.43 13.43
C THR A 370 11.58 25.97 13.06
N PHE A 371 10.88 25.28 13.96
CA PHE A 371 10.47 23.88 13.86
C PHE A 371 9.00 23.68 13.49
N VAL A 372 8.25 24.78 13.37
CA VAL A 372 6.80 24.73 13.17
C VAL A 372 6.43 23.94 11.90
N ILE A 373 7.15 24.14 10.78
CA ILE A 373 6.90 23.42 9.52
C ILE A 373 7.28 21.93 9.63
N PRO A 374 8.50 21.56 10.07
CA PRO A 374 8.84 20.16 10.33
C PRO A 374 7.82 19.43 11.23
N LEU A 375 7.30 20.09 12.27
CA LEU A 375 6.33 19.49 13.18
C LEU A 375 4.99 19.16 12.49
N TYR A 376 4.51 20.00 11.57
CA TYR A 376 3.31 19.67 10.77
C TYR A 376 3.51 18.41 9.91
N LEU A 377 4.75 18.13 9.47
CA LEU A 377 5.06 16.92 8.71
C LEU A 377 5.21 15.70 9.63
N VAL A 378 5.99 15.84 10.69
CA VAL A 378 6.41 14.73 11.55
C VAL A 378 5.29 14.25 12.45
N VAL A 379 4.54 15.14 13.11
CA VAL A 379 3.56 14.74 14.14
C VAL A 379 2.43 13.87 13.56
N PRO A 380 1.70 14.28 12.50
CA PRO A 380 0.69 13.42 11.89
C PRO A 380 1.27 12.10 11.37
N SER A 381 2.50 12.14 10.88
CA SER A 381 3.17 10.95 10.32
C SER A 381 3.56 9.94 11.40
N LEU A 382 4.06 10.38 12.56
CA LEU A 382 4.33 9.50 13.70
C LEU A 382 3.04 8.86 14.22
N VAL A 383 1.94 9.61 14.26
CA VAL A 383 0.62 9.05 14.62
C VAL A 383 0.19 8.00 13.58
N GLY A 384 0.37 8.26 12.29
CA GLY A 384 0.05 7.31 11.22
C GLY A 384 0.86 6.01 11.32
N ILE A 385 2.17 6.11 11.57
CA ILE A 385 3.04 4.95 11.81
C ILE A 385 2.57 4.17 13.03
N LEU A 386 2.34 4.86 14.16
CA LEU A 386 1.89 4.24 15.40
C LEU A 386 0.57 3.48 15.21
N MET A 387 -0.42 4.07 14.54
CA MET A 387 -1.72 3.42 14.32
C MET A 387 -1.60 2.10 13.54
N TYR A 388 -0.68 1.99 12.59
CA TYR A 388 -0.40 0.71 11.92
C TYR A 388 0.43 -0.22 12.83
N SER A 389 1.47 0.28 13.50
CA SER A 389 2.33 -0.51 14.39
C SER A 389 1.62 -1.13 15.58
N VAL A 390 0.45 -0.62 15.97
CA VAL A 390 -0.35 -1.17 17.08
C VAL A 390 -1.18 -2.39 16.64
N ILE A 391 -1.40 -2.61 15.33
CA ILE A 391 -2.25 -3.71 14.83
C ILE A 391 -1.51 -4.59 13.82
N HIS A 392 -1.11 -4.04 12.68
CA HIS A 392 -0.44 -4.76 11.60
C HIS A 392 0.30 -3.76 10.71
N VAL A 393 1.58 -4.03 10.43
CA VAL A 393 2.41 -3.16 9.62
C VAL A 393 2.89 -3.84 8.34
N GLU A 394 2.77 -3.11 7.24
CA GLU A 394 3.48 -3.39 6.00
C GLU A 394 4.14 -2.10 5.53
N MET A 395 5.34 -2.19 4.96
CA MET A 395 6.08 -1.00 4.54
C MET A 395 5.31 -0.13 3.55
N ARG A 396 4.49 -0.74 2.68
CA ARG A 396 3.61 0.00 1.75
C ARG A 396 2.55 0.87 2.45
N TYR A 397 2.14 0.51 3.69
CA TYR A 397 1.14 1.26 4.45
C TYR A 397 1.73 2.50 5.13
N ILE A 398 2.97 2.40 5.60
CA ILE A 398 3.64 3.46 6.33
C ILE A 398 4.61 4.30 5.49
N ALA A 399 4.89 3.89 4.24
CA ALA A 399 5.75 4.61 3.32
C ALA A 399 5.40 6.11 3.18
N PRO A 400 4.12 6.54 3.10
CA PRO A 400 3.77 7.96 3.08
C PRO A 400 4.26 8.72 4.31
N PHE A 401 4.15 8.11 5.48
CA PHE A 401 4.52 8.71 6.74
C PHE A 401 6.03 8.71 6.95
N ILE A 402 6.73 7.65 6.56
CA ILE A 402 8.20 7.62 6.60
C ILE A 402 8.77 8.72 5.69
N PHE A 403 8.22 8.90 4.49
CA PHE A 403 8.62 9.98 3.59
C PHE A 403 8.46 11.36 4.24
N LEU A 404 7.31 11.63 4.86
CA LEU A 404 7.04 12.90 5.53
C LEU A 404 7.91 13.13 6.78
N VAL A 405 8.20 12.07 7.56
CA VAL A 405 9.15 12.13 8.67
C VAL A 405 10.55 12.48 8.14
N PHE A 406 11.02 11.77 7.12
CA PHE A 406 12.31 12.05 6.49
C PHE A 406 12.40 13.50 5.99
N LEU A 407 11.36 13.97 5.28
CA LEU A 407 11.28 15.36 4.81
C LEU A 407 11.31 16.35 5.97
N GLY A 408 10.59 16.08 7.06
CA GLY A 408 10.62 16.88 8.28
C GLY A 408 12.03 16.97 8.89
N VAL A 409 12.76 15.86 8.96
CA VAL A 409 14.14 15.82 9.46
C VAL A 409 15.08 16.63 8.55
N VAL A 410 14.96 16.51 7.22
CA VAL A 410 15.75 17.31 6.26
C VAL A 410 15.53 18.80 6.47
N LEU A 411 14.29 19.23 6.74
CA LEU A 411 13.96 20.64 6.98
C LEU A 411 14.47 21.19 8.33
N CYS A 412 14.84 20.30 9.27
CA CYS A 412 15.44 20.70 10.54
C CYS A 412 16.93 21.10 10.41
N LEU A 413 17.58 20.83 9.27
CA LEU A 413 18.99 21.13 9.06
C LEU A 413 19.25 22.63 8.93
N ARG A 414 20.06 23.17 9.85
CA ARG A 414 20.46 24.57 9.98
C ARG A 414 21.90 24.67 10.46
N TYR A 415 22.75 25.30 9.66
CA TYR A 415 24.16 25.45 9.96
C TYR A 415 24.45 26.87 10.47
N ASP A 416 25.54 26.99 11.22
CA ASP A 416 26.08 28.30 11.61
C ASP A 416 26.48 29.11 10.37
N THR A 417 26.67 30.42 10.53
CA THR A 417 27.20 31.29 9.44
C THR A 417 28.63 30.93 9.04
N ASN A 418 29.22 29.91 9.66
CA ASN A 418 30.50 29.35 9.28
C ASN A 418 30.35 28.48 8.01
N HIS A 419 30.96 28.92 6.92
CA HIS A 419 30.97 28.23 5.62
C HIS A 419 31.43 26.77 5.70
N SER A 420 32.30 26.40 6.66
CA SER A 420 32.79 25.04 6.84
C SER A 420 31.69 24.06 7.31
N SER A 421 30.82 24.49 8.22
CA SER A 421 29.71 23.66 8.72
C SER A 421 28.69 23.39 7.62
N MET A 422 28.33 24.41 6.84
CA MET A 422 27.43 24.26 5.69
C MET A 422 28.03 23.33 4.63
N LYS A 423 29.33 23.46 4.32
CA LYS A 423 30.01 22.57 3.38
C LYS A 423 29.92 21.10 3.80
N ASN A 424 30.13 20.80 5.09
CA ASN A 424 30.00 19.44 5.62
C ASN A 424 28.55 18.93 5.54
N GLY A 425 27.56 19.81 5.77
CA GLY A 425 26.16 19.50 5.56
C GLY A 425 25.80 19.11 4.13
N VAL A 426 26.30 19.90 3.16
CA VAL A 426 26.18 19.63 1.73
C VAL A 426 26.81 18.28 1.35
N ILE A 427 28.02 17.98 1.85
CA ILE A 427 28.68 16.70 1.62
C ILE A 427 27.83 15.54 2.15
N GLY A 428 27.30 15.69 3.38
CA GLY A 428 26.40 14.70 3.97
C GLY A 428 25.13 14.49 3.15
N ALA A 429 24.53 15.57 2.64
CA ALA A 429 23.36 15.51 1.76
C ALA A 429 23.65 14.76 0.45
N PHE A 430 24.80 15.01 -0.20
CA PHE A 430 25.20 14.26 -1.39
C PHE A 430 25.46 12.77 -1.09
N GLY A 431 26.10 12.47 0.04
CA GLY A 431 26.31 11.08 0.49
C GLY A 431 24.98 10.35 0.69
N MET A 432 24.03 10.98 1.38
CA MET A 432 22.70 10.40 1.60
C MET A 432 21.92 10.23 0.29
N LEU A 433 21.99 11.22 -0.61
CA LEU A 433 21.39 11.13 -1.94
C LEU A 433 21.95 9.94 -2.72
N ALA A 434 23.28 9.76 -2.73
CA ALA A 434 23.92 8.64 -3.39
C ALA A 434 23.46 7.29 -2.82
N VAL A 435 23.37 7.16 -1.49
CA VAL A 435 22.87 5.93 -0.85
C VAL A 435 21.43 5.63 -1.26
N ILE A 436 20.53 6.61 -1.22
CA ILE A 436 19.13 6.41 -1.63
C ILE A 436 19.07 5.96 -3.09
N LEU A 437 19.80 6.62 -3.99
CA LEU A 437 19.81 6.29 -5.42
C LEU A 437 20.39 4.90 -5.70
N VAL A 438 21.45 4.49 -5.00
CA VAL A 438 22.03 3.14 -5.11
C VAL A 438 21.02 2.10 -4.64
N LEU A 439 20.41 2.27 -3.46
CA LEU A 439 19.42 1.32 -2.94
C LEU A 439 18.16 1.24 -3.82
N LEU A 440 17.72 2.39 -4.37
CA LEU A 440 16.66 2.44 -5.36
C LEU A 440 17.04 1.66 -6.62
N ALA A 441 18.20 1.93 -7.21
CA ALA A 441 18.66 1.25 -8.42
C ALA A 441 18.79 -0.25 -8.22
N LEU A 442 19.41 -0.71 -7.13
CA LEU A 442 19.51 -2.12 -6.77
C LEU A 442 18.13 -2.77 -6.64
N SER A 443 17.16 -2.09 -6.02
CA SER A 443 15.80 -2.59 -5.84
C SER A 443 15.02 -2.65 -7.15
N VAL A 444 15.20 -1.67 -8.04
CA VAL A 444 14.57 -1.66 -9.38
C VAL A 444 15.14 -2.78 -10.24
N ILE A 445 16.47 -2.98 -10.19
CA ILE A 445 17.17 -4.05 -10.91
C ILE A 445 16.74 -5.43 -10.39
N ASP A 446 16.78 -5.70 -9.08
CA ASP A 446 16.37 -6.99 -8.50
C ASP A 446 14.92 -7.35 -8.87
N GLN A 447 13.98 -6.39 -8.73
CA GLN A 447 12.59 -6.60 -9.11
C GLN A 447 12.43 -6.90 -10.61
N SER A 448 13.20 -6.21 -11.46
CA SER A 448 13.15 -6.39 -12.91
C SER A 448 13.76 -7.73 -13.35
N ILE A 449 14.86 -8.16 -12.72
CA ILE A 449 15.50 -9.45 -12.97
C ILE A 449 14.54 -10.58 -12.57
N ARG A 450 13.91 -10.53 -11.38
CA ARG A 450 12.91 -11.52 -10.95
C ARG A 450 11.72 -11.62 -11.90
N GLY A 451 11.39 -10.52 -12.58
CA GLY A 451 10.35 -10.48 -13.59
C GLY A 451 10.73 -11.11 -14.93
N SER A 452 12.02 -11.10 -15.30
CA SER A 452 12.45 -11.29 -16.68
C SER A 452 13.44 -12.43 -16.92
N ILE A 453 14.28 -12.79 -15.94
CA ILE A 453 15.38 -13.75 -16.13
C ILE A 453 15.13 -14.99 -15.27
N SER A 454 15.02 -16.15 -15.94
CA SER A 454 14.96 -17.46 -15.28
C SER A 454 16.38 -17.92 -14.97
N GLY A 455 16.76 -17.88 -13.69
CA GLY A 455 18.15 -18.14 -13.29
C GLY A 455 18.32 -18.76 -11.91
N GLY A 456 17.29 -19.37 -11.33
CA GLY A 456 17.40 -19.95 -9.98
C GLY A 456 16.31 -20.94 -9.57
N THR A 457 16.29 -21.27 -8.28
CA THR A 457 15.37 -22.23 -7.65
C THR A 457 13.91 -21.74 -7.58
N LYS A 458 13.68 -20.42 -7.61
CA LYS A 458 12.35 -19.81 -7.61
C LYS A 458 11.94 -19.44 -9.04
N PRO A 459 10.69 -19.74 -9.46
CA PRO A 459 10.21 -19.36 -10.79
C PRO A 459 10.15 -17.84 -10.94
N THR A 460 10.40 -17.36 -12.17
CA THR A 460 10.12 -15.97 -12.53
C THR A 460 8.62 -15.68 -12.44
N TYR A 461 8.23 -14.41 -12.43
CA TYR A 461 6.81 -14.05 -12.48
C TYR A 461 6.12 -14.55 -13.74
N LYS A 462 6.82 -14.58 -14.88
CA LYS A 462 6.29 -15.13 -16.13
C LYS A 462 6.07 -16.64 -16.05
N GLU A 463 7.04 -17.38 -15.49
CA GLU A 463 6.94 -18.84 -15.31
C GLU A 463 5.81 -19.19 -14.34
N ALA A 464 5.78 -18.53 -13.17
CA ALA A 464 4.71 -18.72 -12.19
C ALA A 464 3.33 -18.40 -12.79
N TYR A 465 3.23 -17.37 -13.63
CA TYR A 465 1.99 -17.05 -14.35
C TYR A 465 1.64 -18.15 -15.37
N SER A 466 2.60 -18.68 -16.14
CA SER A 466 2.36 -19.77 -17.08
C SER A 466 1.95 -21.08 -16.40
N GLU A 467 2.46 -21.38 -15.20
CA GLU A 467 2.01 -22.54 -14.41
C GLU A 467 0.50 -22.47 -14.15
N LEU A 468 -0.06 -21.28 -13.93
CA LEU A 468 -1.51 -21.10 -13.68
C LEU A 468 -2.35 -21.46 -14.91
N PHE A 469 -1.82 -21.22 -16.11
CA PHE A 469 -2.48 -21.62 -17.36
C PHE A 469 -2.42 -23.14 -17.53
N ALA A 470 -1.29 -23.76 -17.18
CA ALA A 470 -1.14 -25.21 -17.23
C ALA A 470 -2.09 -25.92 -16.25
N VAL A 471 -2.29 -25.37 -15.04
CA VAL A 471 -3.34 -25.85 -14.11
C VAL A 471 -4.73 -25.73 -14.75
N LYS A 472 -5.02 -24.59 -15.37
CA LYS A 472 -6.31 -24.35 -16.02
C LYS A 472 -6.57 -25.33 -17.18
N ASP A 473 -5.60 -25.57 -18.04
CA ASP A 473 -5.71 -26.50 -19.17
C ASP A 473 -5.88 -27.94 -18.67
N TYR A 474 -5.09 -28.35 -17.67
CA TYR A 474 -5.22 -29.68 -17.07
C TYR A 474 -6.60 -29.93 -16.47
N LEU A 475 -7.17 -28.96 -15.73
CA LEU A 475 -8.51 -29.11 -15.16
C LEU A 475 -9.59 -29.22 -16.25
N GLN A 476 -9.44 -28.49 -17.36
CA GLN A 476 -10.33 -28.61 -18.52
C GLN A 476 -10.19 -29.98 -19.21
N ASP A 477 -8.99 -30.53 -19.32
CA ASP A 477 -8.74 -31.87 -19.85
C ASP A 477 -9.30 -32.96 -18.91
N GLN A 478 -9.26 -32.72 -17.60
CA GLN A 478 -10.01 -33.50 -16.61
C GLN A 478 -11.52 -33.18 -16.64
N GLY A 479 -12.00 -32.44 -17.64
CA GLY A 479 -13.39 -32.17 -17.96
C GLY A 479 -14.16 -31.30 -16.96
N LEU A 480 -13.47 -30.50 -16.15
CA LEU A 480 -14.12 -29.46 -15.35
C LEU A 480 -14.62 -28.34 -16.28
N GLN A 481 -15.79 -27.80 -15.95
CA GLN A 481 -16.44 -26.71 -16.66
C GLN A 481 -16.46 -25.41 -15.84
N PRO A 482 -16.58 -24.24 -16.47
CA PRO A 482 -16.84 -23.00 -15.75
C PRO A 482 -18.07 -23.13 -14.84
N GLY A 483 -17.94 -22.72 -13.58
CA GLY A 483 -18.96 -22.86 -12.54
C GLY A 483 -18.77 -24.07 -11.61
N ASP A 484 -17.94 -25.04 -12.00
CA ASP A 484 -17.59 -26.18 -11.14
C ASP A 484 -16.90 -25.70 -9.85
N GLN A 485 -17.07 -26.48 -8.78
CA GLN A 485 -16.55 -26.17 -7.46
C GLN A 485 -15.27 -26.97 -7.22
N VAL A 486 -14.24 -26.32 -6.70
CA VAL A 486 -12.94 -26.94 -6.40
C VAL A 486 -12.52 -26.62 -4.96
N ALA A 487 -11.64 -27.45 -4.42
CA ALA A 487 -10.98 -27.21 -3.16
C ALA A 487 -9.50 -26.89 -3.34
N VAL A 488 -8.92 -26.20 -2.36
CA VAL A 488 -7.47 -26.01 -2.28
C VAL A 488 -6.92 -26.46 -0.94
N ILE A 489 -5.65 -26.85 -0.91
CA ILE A 489 -4.92 -27.15 0.32
C ILE A 489 -3.87 -26.06 0.55
N GLY A 490 -3.85 -25.50 1.75
CA GLY A 490 -2.95 -24.40 2.12
C GLY A 490 -3.28 -23.09 1.40
N TYR A 491 -2.25 -22.34 1.03
CA TYR A 491 -2.37 -21.02 0.38
C TYR A 491 -1.68 -20.97 -0.99
N PRO A 492 -2.07 -21.83 -1.95
CA PRO A 492 -1.44 -21.84 -3.26
C PRO A 492 -1.84 -20.57 -4.04
N PRO A 493 -1.07 -20.16 -5.06
CA PRO A 493 -1.54 -19.19 -6.04
C PRO A 493 -2.86 -19.67 -6.66
N ILE A 494 -3.90 -18.84 -6.61
CA ILE A 494 -5.28 -19.23 -6.95
C ILE A 494 -5.81 -18.66 -8.28
N TYR A 495 -5.01 -17.88 -9.00
CA TYR A 495 -5.49 -17.19 -10.20
C TYR A 495 -5.88 -18.14 -11.35
N TRP A 496 -5.36 -19.37 -11.34
CA TRP A 496 -5.82 -20.43 -12.26
C TRP A 496 -7.33 -20.67 -12.15
N ALA A 497 -7.91 -20.57 -10.95
CA ALA A 497 -9.35 -20.78 -10.75
C ALA A 497 -10.17 -19.71 -11.47
N ARG A 498 -9.71 -18.45 -11.42
CA ARG A 498 -10.32 -17.32 -12.12
C ARG A 498 -10.24 -17.48 -13.63
N ILE A 499 -9.09 -17.90 -14.16
CA ILE A 499 -8.92 -18.14 -15.60
C ILE A 499 -9.81 -19.32 -16.07
N SER A 500 -9.92 -20.38 -15.25
CA SER A 500 -10.77 -21.54 -15.52
C SER A 500 -12.27 -21.24 -15.38
N GLY A 501 -12.64 -20.15 -14.70
CA GLY A 501 -14.02 -19.87 -14.33
C GLY A 501 -14.59 -20.82 -13.28
N VAL A 502 -13.74 -21.52 -12.52
CA VAL A 502 -14.15 -22.42 -11.43
C VAL A 502 -14.13 -21.69 -10.09
N LYS A 503 -14.89 -22.18 -9.12
CA LYS A 503 -15.03 -21.55 -7.80
C LYS A 503 -14.34 -22.37 -6.73
N ILE A 504 -13.43 -21.74 -5.98
CA ILE A 504 -12.79 -22.36 -4.82
C ILE A 504 -13.77 -22.28 -3.65
N SER A 505 -14.55 -23.34 -3.43
CA SER A 505 -15.61 -23.38 -2.42
C SER A 505 -15.18 -24.04 -1.13
N ALA A 506 -14.09 -24.79 -1.13
CA ALA A 506 -13.60 -25.49 0.04
C ALA A 506 -12.09 -25.35 0.21
N GLU A 507 -11.62 -25.41 1.45
CA GLU A 507 -10.22 -25.28 1.80
C GLU A 507 -9.83 -26.30 2.87
N ILE A 508 -8.62 -26.82 2.74
CA ILE A 508 -7.91 -27.56 3.80
C ILE A 508 -6.78 -26.63 4.24
N PRO A 509 -6.98 -25.80 5.28
CA PRO A 509 -6.09 -24.67 5.56
C PRO A 509 -4.67 -25.09 5.96
N ASN A 510 -4.56 -26.21 6.68
CA ASN A 510 -3.32 -26.67 7.28
C ASN A 510 -2.67 -27.79 6.45
N GLU A 511 -1.76 -27.39 5.56
CA GLU A 511 -0.99 -28.32 4.72
C GLU A 511 -0.20 -29.33 5.56
N LYS A 512 0.43 -28.88 6.65
CA LYS A 512 1.24 -29.75 7.52
C LYS A 512 0.40 -30.83 8.18
N GLU A 513 -0.81 -30.48 8.63
CA GLU A 513 -1.74 -31.42 9.21
C GLU A 513 -2.19 -32.47 8.19
N MET A 514 -2.55 -32.05 6.98
CA MET A 514 -2.88 -32.95 5.87
C MET A 514 -1.72 -33.93 5.58
N MET A 515 -0.49 -33.43 5.53
CA MET A 515 0.69 -34.26 5.27
C MET A 515 1.02 -35.21 6.41
N SER A 516 0.81 -34.80 7.67
CA SER A 516 1.07 -35.63 8.86
C SER A 516 -0.04 -36.64 9.18
N ALA A 517 -1.24 -36.47 8.60
CA ALA A 517 -2.38 -37.33 8.85
C ALA A 517 -2.11 -38.78 8.37
N THR A 518 -2.91 -39.73 8.85
CA THR A 518 -2.86 -41.10 8.33
C THR A 518 -3.47 -41.16 6.92
N VAL A 519 -3.18 -42.22 6.17
CA VAL A 519 -3.81 -42.45 4.85
C VAL A 519 -5.34 -42.53 4.96
N GLU A 520 -5.84 -43.13 6.04
CA GLU A 520 -7.28 -43.25 6.30
C GLU A 520 -7.91 -41.88 6.57
N ASP A 521 -7.29 -41.07 7.43
CA ASP A 521 -7.77 -39.71 7.74
C ASP A 521 -7.77 -38.82 6.50
N ARG A 522 -6.71 -38.87 5.68
CA ARG A 522 -6.64 -38.13 4.41
C ARG A 522 -7.78 -38.53 3.47
N LYS A 523 -7.98 -39.83 3.28
CA LYS A 523 -9.07 -40.35 2.41
C LYS A 523 -10.43 -39.95 2.93
N LYS A 524 -10.64 -40.02 4.26
CA LYS A 524 -11.88 -39.61 4.91
C LYS A 524 -12.16 -38.12 4.66
N ALA A 525 -11.18 -37.25 4.92
CA ALA A 525 -11.31 -35.82 4.68
C ALA A 525 -11.63 -35.50 3.21
N LEU A 526 -10.90 -36.11 2.26
CA LEU A 526 -11.19 -35.95 0.83
C LEU A 526 -12.59 -36.48 0.45
N ALA A 527 -13.04 -37.59 1.04
CA ALA A 527 -14.35 -38.15 0.78
C ALA A 527 -15.51 -37.22 1.20
N THR A 528 -15.30 -36.32 2.16
CA THR A 528 -16.32 -35.32 2.57
C THR A 528 -16.57 -34.24 1.51
N LEU A 529 -15.60 -33.99 0.63
CA LEU A 529 -15.68 -32.92 -0.38
C LEU A 529 -16.63 -33.26 -1.53
N ARG A 530 -16.66 -34.54 -1.96
CA ARG A 530 -17.50 -35.01 -3.07
C ARG A 530 -19.01 -34.76 -2.83
N PRO A 531 -19.64 -35.17 -1.71
CA PRO A 531 -21.05 -34.90 -1.45
C PRO A 531 -21.33 -33.40 -1.23
N ALA A 532 -20.31 -32.61 -0.90
CA ALA A 532 -20.41 -31.15 -0.82
C ALA A 532 -20.36 -30.45 -2.20
N GLY A 533 -20.30 -31.21 -3.30
CA GLY A 533 -20.31 -30.69 -4.66
C GLY A 533 -18.95 -30.28 -5.21
N VAL A 534 -17.85 -30.63 -4.52
CA VAL A 534 -16.48 -30.33 -4.97
C VAL A 534 -16.02 -31.37 -6.00
N ASN A 535 -15.57 -30.90 -7.16
CA ASN A 535 -15.17 -31.71 -8.31
C ASN A 535 -13.69 -32.11 -8.30
N ALA A 536 -12.82 -31.25 -7.76
CA ALA A 536 -11.38 -31.49 -7.67
C ALA A 536 -10.74 -30.74 -6.50
N VAL A 537 -9.55 -31.18 -6.10
CA VAL A 537 -8.68 -30.52 -5.12
C VAL A 537 -7.36 -30.16 -5.80
N VAL A 538 -6.89 -28.93 -5.64
CA VAL A 538 -5.62 -28.46 -6.19
C VAL A 538 -4.69 -27.98 -5.07
N VAL A 539 -3.42 -28.35 -5.16
CA VAL A 539 -2.40 -27.95 -4.18
C VAL A 539 -1.09 -27.62 -4.88
N LYS A 540 -0.28 -26.77 -4.25
CA LYS A 540 1.10 -26.48 -4.69
C LYS A 540 2.07 -26.87 -3.58
N GLY A 541 2.90 -27.88 -3.83
CA GLY A 541 3.89 -28.35 -2.86
C GLY A 541 4.56 -29.64 -3.31
N LYS A 542 5.91 -29.69 -3.24
CA LYS A 542 6.69 -30.87 -3.65
C LYS A 542 6.42 -32.12 -2.80
N GLU A 543 5.94 -31.92 -1.58
CA GLU A 543 5.66 -32.99 -0.61
C GLU A 543 4.55 -33.92 -1.11
N PHE A 544 3.62 -33.40 -1.94
CA PHE A 544 2.54 -34.17 -2.57
C PHE A 544 3.02 -35.17 -3.64
N ALA A 545 4.30 -35.09 -4.05
CA ALA A 545 4.91 -36.14 -4.88
C ALA A 545 4.86 -37.52 -4.21
N GLY A 546 4.92 -37.57 -2.87
CA GLY A 546 4.83 -38.82 -2.10
C GLY A 546 3.43 -39.43 -2.07
N LEU A 547 2.40 -38.67 -2.46
CA LEU A 547 0.99 -39.07 -2.37
C LEU A 547 0.41 -39.54 -3.73
N ILE A 548 1.25 -39.80 -4.73
CA ILE A 548 0.80 -40.27 -6.05
C ILE A 548 0.01 -41.59 -5.94
N ALA A 549 0.45 -42.50 -5.07
CA ALA A 549 -0.25 -43.76 -4.79
C ALA A 549 -1.65 -43.55 -4.17
N GLU A 550 -1.91 -42.39 -3.59
CA GLU A 550 -3.22 -42.02 -3.03
C GLU A 550 -4.12 -41.31 -4.05
N GLY A 551 -3.70 -41.20 -5.31
CA GLY A 551 -4.51 -40.65 -6.41
C GLY A 551 -4.15 -39.21 -6.82
N TRP A 552 -3.14 -38.60 -6.18
CA TRP A 552 -2.64 -37.29 -6.56
C TRP A 552 -1.85 -37.35 -7.87
N LYS A 553 -2.10 -36.41 -8.78
CA LYS A 553 -1.43 -36.32 -10.08
C LYS A 553 -0.69 -35.00 -10.21
N LEU A 554 0.58 -35.07 -10.61
CA LEU A 554 1.34 -33.88 -11.01
C LEU A 554 0.68 -33.26 -12.24
N ILE A 555 0.44 -31.95 -12.19
CA ILE A 555 -0.13 -31.21 -13.30
C ILE A 555 0.96 -30.94 -14.35
N PRO A 556 0.81 -31.43 -15.60
CA PRO A 556 1.78 -31.20 -16.67
C PRO A 556 2.06 -29.72 -16.89
N GLY A 557 3.31 -29.35 -17.17
CA GLY A 557 3.70 -27.94 -17.36
C GLY A 557 3.88 -27.14 -16.07
N THR A 558 3.77 -27.79 -14.90
CA THR A 558 4.03 -27.16 -13.59
C THR A 558 5.20 -27.82 -12.86
N ARG A 559 5.83 -27.09 -11.94
CA ARG A 559 6.94 -27.63 -11.13
C ARG A 559 6.47 -28.50 -9.97
N ASP A 560 5.35 -28.13 -9.34
CA ASP A 560 4.92 -28.68 -8.06
C ASP A 560 3.41 -28.50 -7.79
N PHE A 561 2.59 -28.31 -8.83
CA PHE A 561 1.14 -28.36 -8.66
C PHE A 561 0.64 -29.79 -8.80
N TYR A 562 -0.22 -30.20 -7.87
CA TYR A 562 -0.87 -31.49 -7.88
C TYR A 562 -2.38 -31.31 -7.83
N ALA A 563 -3.08 -32.22 -8.49
CA ALA A 563 -4.54 -32.29 -8.46
C ALA A 563 -5.02 -33.67 -8.02
N PHE A 564 -6.12 -33.67 -7.28
CA PHE A 564 -6.93 -34.85 -6.99
C PHE A 564 -8.32 -34.63 -7.59
N THR A 565 -8.81 -35.55 -8.41
CA THR A 565 -10.12 -35.42 -9.08
C THR A 565 -11.04 -36.53 -8.59
N PHE A 566 -12.30 -36.21 -8.29
CA PHE A 566 -13.27 -37.16 -7.70
C PHE A 566 -14.00 -38.02 -8.75
N ARG A 567 -13.41 -38.20 -9.93
CA ARG A 567 -14.01 -38.96 -11.03
C ARG A 567 -13.95 -40.47 -10.79
#